data_AF-A0A7J4EVJ1-F1
#
_entry.id   AF-A0A7J4EVJ1-F1
#
_cell.length_a   1.000
_cell.length_b   1.000
_cell.length_c   1.000
_cell.angle_alpha   90.00
_cell.angle_beta   90.00
_cell.angle_gamma   90.00
#
_symmetry.space_group_name_H-M   'P 1'
#
loop_
_entity.id
_entity.type
_entity.pdbx_description
1 polymer ?
#
loop_
_entity_poly.entity_id
_entity_poly.type
_entity_poly.pdbx_seq_one_letter_code
_entity_poly.pdbx_strand_id
1 'polypeptide(L)' 'MEEIDVLAVGLLLTAPMMSDYEMRCILSKLKKIAKKKKMTKYKNINEILDEWANRAYQLSMKY' A
#
# COMPACT_ATOMS: atom_id res chain seq x y z
N MET A 1 7.76 -9.48 7.17
CA MET A 1 6.78 -8.66 6.41
C MET A 1 5.78 -9.64 5.82
N GLU A 2 4.47 -9.39 5.92
CA GLU A 2 3.47 -10.32 5.35
C GLU A 2 3.39 -10.16 3.83
N GLU A 3 2.97 -11.20 3.10
CA GLU A 3 2.85 -11.16 1.63
C GLU A 3 1.95 -10.01 1.17
N ILE A 4 0.88 -9.73 1.92
CA ILE A 4 -0.01 -8.60 1.73
C ILE A 4 0.73 -7.25 1.81
N ASP A 5 1.70 -7.11 2.71
CA ASP A 5 2.47 -5.88 2.86
C ASP A 5 3.43 -5.69 1.68
N VAL A 6 4.08 -6.77 1.23
CA VAL A 6 4.98 -6.76 0.07
C VAL A 6 4.22 -6.33 -1.18
N LEU A 7 3.03 -6.91 -1.39
CA LEU A 7 2.18 -6.58 -2.54
C LEU A 7 1.71 -5.13 -2.51
N ALA A 8 1.28 -4.62 -1.35
CA ALA A 8 0.85 -3.24 -1.20
C ALA A 8 1.98 -2.24 -1.46
N VAL A 9 3.16 -2.47 -0.89
CA VAL A 9 4.35 -1.63 -1.10
C VAL A 9 4.81 -1.66 -2.56
N GLY A 10 4.80 -2.83 -3.22
CA GLY A 10 5.13 -2.94 -4.64
C GLY A 10 4.19 -2.14 -5.56
N LEU A 11 2.88 -2.14 -5.26
CA LEU A 11 1.91 -1.30 -5.99
C LEU A 11 2.20 0.20 -5.79
N LEU A 12 2.62 0.60 -4.59
CA LEU A 12 2.93 2.00 -4.30
C LEU A 12 4.24 2.46 -4.94
N LEU A 13 5.24 1.58 -5.06
CA LEU A 13 6.51 1.88 -5.75
C LEU A 13 6.32 2.13 -7.25
N THR A 14 5.28 1.54 -7.85
CA THR A 14 4.97 1.73 -9.27
C THR A 14 4.01 2.89 -9.52
N ALA A 15 3.49 3.52 -8.45
CA ALA A 15 2.53 4.62 -8.52
C ALA A 15 3.01 5.84 -9.34
N PRO A 16 4.28 6.26 -9.29
CA PRO A 16 4.74 7.42 -10.08
C PRO A 16 4.62 7.23 -11.60
N MET A 17 4.54 5.98 -12.08
CA MET A 17 4.48 5.64 -13.52
C MET A 17 3.06 5.39 -14.02
N MET A 18 2.06 5.60 -13.17
CA MET A 18 0.67 5.27 -13.46
C MET A 18 -0.13 6.48 -13.92
N SER A 19 -1.10 6.22 -14.77
CA SER A 19 -2.15 7.18 -15.08
C SER A 19 -3.10 7.42 -13.90
N ASP A 20 -3.84 8.53 -13.91
CA ASP A 20 -4.89 8.80 -12.91
C ASP A 20 -5.95 7.70 -12.80
N TYR A 21 -6.21 6.99 -13.90
CA TYR A 21 -7.16 5.88 -13.90
C TYR A 21 -6.61 4.67 -13.14
N GLU A 22 -5.36 4.30 -13.42
CA GLU A 22 -4.67 3.19 -12.76
C GLU A 22 -4.47 3.48 -11.27
N MET A 23 -4.10 4.72 -10.94
CA MET A 23 -3.96 5.20 -9.56
C MET A 23 -5.26 5.02 -8.77
N ARG A 24 -6.42 5.39 -9.35
CA ARG A 24 -7.75 5.19 -8.73
C ARG A 24 -8.08 3.71 -8.53
N CYS A 25 -7.74 2.86 -9.49
CA CYS A 25 -7.91 1.41 -9.37
C CYS A 25 -7.08 0.84 -8.22
N ILE A 26 -5.82 1.26 -8.10
CA ILE A 26 -4.92 0.79 -7.04
C ILE A 26 -5.34 1.28 -5.67
N LEU A 27 -5.75 2.55 -5.52
CA LEU A 27 -6.28 3.04 -4.25
C LEU A 27 -7.47 2.20 -3.76
N SER A 28 -8.35 1.81 -4.69
CA SER A 28 -9.48 0.93 -4.38
C SER A 28 -9.02 -0.47 -3.95
N LYS A 29 -7.98 -1.01 -4.59
CA LYS A 29 -7.38 -2.32 -4.26
C LYS A 29 -6.68 -2.28 -2.90
N LEU A 30 -5.86 -1.26 -2.63
CA LEU A 30 -5.16 -1.05 -1.37
C LEU A 30 -6.14 -0.98 -0.19
N LYS A 31 -7.24 -0.23 -0.32
CA LYS A 31 -8.29 -0.16 0.70
C LYS A 31 -8.91 -1.52 0.99
N LYS A 32 -9.16 -2.35 -0.04
CA LYS A 32 -9.69 -3.73 0.15
C LYS A 32 -8.69 -4.62 0.88
N ILE A 33 -7.41 -4.53 0.53
CA ILE A 33 -6.34 -5.33 1.14
C ILE A 33 -6.11 -4.89 2.59
N ALA A 34 -6.11 -3.59 2.87
CA ALA A 34 -5.98 -3.04 4.23
C ALA A 34 -7.14 -3.46 5.14
N LYS A 35 -8.38 -3.49 4.61
CA LYS A 35 -9.54 -4.04 5.33
C LYS A 35 -9.35 -5.51 5.69
N LYS A 36 -8.82 -6.34 4.77
CA LYS A 36 -8.50 -7.75 5.06
C LYS A 36 -7.44 -7.88 6.15
N LYS A 37 -6.38 -7.08 6.09
CA LYS A 37 -5.32 -7.07 7.12
C LYS A 37 -5.81 -6.57 8.48
N LYS A 38 -6.75 -5.62 8.51
CA LYS A 38 -7.38 -5.17 9.76
C LYS A 38 -8.14 -6.31 10.47
N MET A 39 -8.70 -7.27 9.73
CA MET A 39 -9.35 -8.43 10.37
C MET A 39 -8.36 -9.32 11.13
N THR A 40 -7.07 -9.29 10.76
CA THR A 40 -6.01 -10.08 11.40
C THR A 40 -5.18 -9.29 12.40
N LYS A 41 -5.22 -7.95 12.37
CA LYS A 41 -4.48 -7.06 13.27
C LYS A 41 -5.38 -5.92 13.76
N TYR A 42 -5.37 -5.64 15.06
CA TYR A 42 -6.09 -4.53 15.72
C TYR A 42 -5.56 -3.12 15.35
N LYS A 43 -5.10 -2.90 14.12
CA LYS A 43 -4.68 -1.59 13.60
C LYS A 43 -5.80 -0.94 12.79
N ASN A 44 -5.83 0.39 12.78
CA ASN A 44 -6.72 1.12 11.90
C ASN A 44 -6.28 0.98 10.43
N ILE A 45 -7.23 1.08 9.49
CA ILE A 45 -6.93 1.00 8.05
C ILE A 45 -5.97 2.12 7.64
N ASN A 46 -6.13 3.31 8.19
CA ASN A 46 -5.26 4.45 7.87
C ASN A 46 -3.83 4.19 8.33
N GLU A 47 -3.62 3.64 9.53
CA GLU A 47 -2.27 3.28 10.02
C GLU A 47 -1.61 2.23 9.12
N ILE A 48 -2.38 1.25 8.63
CA ILE A 48 -1.88 0.24 7.69
C ILE A 48 -1.43 0.91 6.36
N LEU A 49 -2.25 1.83 5.84
CA LEU A 49 -1.94 2.55 4.61
C LEU A 49 -0.71 3.47 4.78
N ASP A 50 -0.62 4.18 5.90
CA ASP A 50 0.49 5.07 6.24
C ASP A 50 1.79 4.28 6.39
N GLU A 51 1.75 3.09 7.01
CA GLU A 51 2.90 2.19 7.10
C GLU A 51 3.38 1.74 5.72
N TRP A 52 2.47 1.40 4.81
CA TRP A 52 2.84 1.02 3.45
C TRP A 52 3.40 2.20 2.66
N ALA A 53 2.81 3.38 2.77
CA ALA A 53 3.27 4.59 2.10
C ALA A 53 4.67 5.00 2.58
N ASN A 54 4.89 5.04 3.89
CA ASN A 54 6.18 5.37 4.48
C ASN A 54 7.26 4.37 4.05
N ARG A 55 6.94 3.07 4.00
CA ARG A 55 7.89 2.06 3.51
C ARG A 55 8.20 2.20 2.04
N ALA A 56 7.18 2.40 1.19
CA ALA A 56 7.40 2.62 -0.23
C ALA A 56 8.32 3.83 -0.47
N TYR A 57 8.08 4.92 0.27
CA TYR A 57 8.93 6.11 0.23
C TYR A 57 10.37 5.82 0.67
N GLN A 58 10.58 5.14 1.80
CA GLN A 58 11.92 4.76 2.26
C GLN A 58 12.65 3.87 1.26
N LEU A 59 11.94 2.99 0.56
CA LEU A 59 12.52 2.15 -0.48
C LEU A 59 12.85 2.95 -1.74
N SER A 60 11.98 3.88 -2.15
CA SER A 60 12.25 4.75 -3.30
C SER A 60 13.35 5.77 -3.07
N MET A 61 13.72 6.05 -1.81
CA MET A 61 14.84 6.94 -1.48
C MET A 61 16.18 6.22 -1.33
N LYS A 62 16.18 4.89 -1.18
CA LYS A 62 17.41 4.10 -1.06
C LYS A 62 18.06 3.77 -2.40
N TYR A 63 17.37 4.06 -3.49
CA TYR A 63 17.77 3.85 -4.88
C TYR A 63 17.48 5.14 -5.67
#